data_AF-A0A1G5E396-F1
#
_entry.id   AF-A0A1G5E396-F1
#
_cell.length_a   1.000
_cell.length_b   1.000
_cell.length_c   1.000
_cell.angle_alpha   90.00
_cell.angle_beta   90.00
_cell.angle_gamma   90.00
#
_symmetry.space_group_name_H-M   'P 1'
#
loop_
_entity.id
_entity.type
_entity.pdbx_description
1 polymer ?
#
loop_
_entity_poly.entity_id
_entity_poly.type
_entity_poly.pdbx_seq_one_letter_code
_entity_poly.pdbx_strand_id
1 'polypeptide(L)'
;MKRKYSAPAIILSLLLVLSVSLSFIFLIRESDHECSEEHCHICAMMQSASCNIHSLSLLVHINVLAFITVPATIGITDFMAGYCFDNTLVGQKIRLND
;
A
#
# COMPACT_ATOMS: atom_id res chain seq x y z
N MET A 1 -7.72 13.76 -17.40
CA MET A 1 -7.56 12.34 -17.78
C MET A 1 -8.54 11.48 -16.97
N LYS A 2 -9.64 11.00 -17.57
CA LYS A 2 -10.49 9.99 -16.91
C LYS A 2 -9.79 8.64 -17.07
N ARG A 3 -9.08 8.17 -16.03
CA ARG A 3 -8.54 6.80 -15.99
C ARG A 3 -9.73 5.84 -16.08
N LYS A 4 -9.96 5.25 -17.26
CA LYS A 4 -10.81 4.07 -17.39
C LYS A 4 -10.08 2.97 -16.65
N TYR A 5 -10.50 2.64 -15.42
CA TYR A 5 -10.09 1.39 -14.80
C TYR A 5 -10.43 0.28 -15.78
N SER A 6 -9.42 -0.47 -16.20
CA SER A 6 -9.64 -1.61 -17.08
C SER A 6 -10.58 -2.57 -16.33
N ALA A 7 -11.65 -3.02 -16.98
CA ALA A 7 -12.57 -4.02 -16.45
C ALA A 7 -11.88 -5.17 -15.65
N PRO A 8 -10.71 -5.71 -16.07
CA PRO A 8 -9.99 -6.71 -15.29
C PRO A 8 -9.53 -6.22 -13.90
N ALA A 9 -9.13 -4.96 -13.75
CA ALA A 9 -8.69 -4.43 -12.45
C ALA A 9 -9.85 -4.37 -11.44
N ILE A 10 -11.05 -4.02 -11.90
CA ILE A 10 -12.25 -3.99 -11.06
C ILE A 10 -12.64 -5.41 -10.64
N ILE A 11 -12.63 -6.36 -11.58
CA ILE A 11 -12.95 -7.76 -11.31
C ILE A 11 -11.94 -8.36 -10.31
N LEU A 12 -10.65 -8.11 -10.51
CA LEU A 12 -9.61 -8.58 -9.58
C LEU A 12 -9.81 -7.97 -8.19
N SER A 13 -10.11 -6.67 -8.11
CA SER A 13 -10.40 -6.01 -6.84
C SER A 13 -11.60 -6.62 -6.13
N LEU A 14 -12.69 -6.91 -6.85
CA LEU A 14 -13.88 -7.55 -6.28
C LEU A 14 -13.57 -8.96 -5.77
N LEU A 15 -12.80 -9.75 -6.54
CA LEU A 15 -12.38 -11.08 -6.12
C LEU A 15 -11.51 -11.05 -4.86
N LEU A 16 -10.59 -10.08 -4.76
CA LEU A 16 -9.76 -9.88 -3.56
C LEU A 16 -10.58 -9.46 -2.34
N VAL A 17 -11.52 -8.54 -2.50
CA VAL A 17 -12.42 -8.13 -1.40
C VAL A 17 -13.25 -9.32 -0.94
N LEU A 18 -13.81 -10.09 -1.88
CA LEU A 18 -14.62 -11.26 -1.56
C LEU A 18 -13.80 -12.35 -0.88
N SER A 19 -12.57 -12.62 -1.34
CA SER A 19 -11.70 -13.63 -0.74
C SER A 19 -11.29 -13.27 0.70
N VAL A 20 -10.96 -12.00 0.96
CA VAL A 20 -10.65 -11.51 2.32
C VAL A 20 -11.87 -11.58 3.23
N SER A 21 -13.05 -11.17 2.72
CA SER A 21 -14.30 -11.19 3.48
C SER A 21 -14.66 -12.61 3.90
N LEU A 22 -14.58 -13.57 2.98
CA LEU A 22 -14.83 -14.98 3.27
C LEU A 22 -13.81 -15.57 4.24
N SER A 23 -12.53 -15.20 4.08
CA SER A 23 -11.46 -15.63 5.01
C SER A 23 -11.73 -15.13 6.43
N PHE A 24 -12.19 -13.89 6.58
CA PHE A 24 -12.51 -13.29 7.87
C PHE A 24 -13.75 -13.92 8.52
N ILE A 25 -14.82 -14.14 7.73
CA ILE A 25 -16.03 -14.83 8.20
C ILE A 25 -15.70 -16.26 8.65
N PHE A 26 -14.85 -16.97 7.89
CA PHE A 26 -14.39 -18.31 8.24
C PHE A 26 -13.63 -18.32 9.57
N LEU A 27 -12.69 -17.39 9.76
CA LEU A 27 -11.94 -17.24 11.02
C LEU A 27 -12.85 -16.93 12.22
N ILE A 28 -13.86 -16.08 12.06
CA ILE A 28 -14.81 -15.80 13.13
C ILE A 28 -15.62 -17.04 13.48
N ARG A 29 -16.17 -17.71 12.46
CA ARG A 29 -17.05 -18.86 12.65
C ARG A 29 -16.34 -20.03 13.34
N GLU A 30 -15.06 -20.20 13.04
CA GLU A 30 -14.25 -21.32 13.51
C GLU A 30 -13.28 -20.91 14.63
N SER A 31 -13.47 -19.73 15.23
CA SER A 31 -12.59 -19.19 16.27
C SER A 31 -12.57 -20.04 17.55
N ASP A 32 -13.69 -20.67 17.90
CA ASP A 32 -13.83 -21.57 19.04
C ASP A 32 -13.62 -23.05 18.67
N HIS A 33 -12.90 -23.31 17.58
CA HIS A 33 -12.66 -24.67 17.11
C HIS A 33 -11.82 -25.48 18.11
N GLU A 34 -12.42 -26.54 18.66
CA GLU A 34 -11.70 -27.54 19.45
C GLU A 34 -10.87 -28.45 18.54
N CYS A 35 -9.57 -28.16 18.44
CA CYS A 35 -8.64 -28.91 17.60
C CYS A 35 -8.48 -30.33 18.20
N SER A 36 -9.18 -31.32 17.62
CA SER A 36 -9.33 -32.67 18.19
C SER A 36 -8.24 -33.68 17.75
N GLU A 37 -7.41 -33.34 16.76
CA GLU A 37 -6.38 -34.24 16.20
C GLU A 37 -5.12 -33.47 15.76
N GLU A 38 -3.95 -34.14 15.76
CA GLU A 38 -2.64 -33.56 15.37
C GLU A 38 -2.61 -32.99 13.93
N HIS A 39 -3.53 -33.42 13.05
CA HIS A 39 -3.63 -32.97 11.66
C HIS A 39 -5.01 -32.41 11.33
N CYS A 40 -5.51 -31.50 12.16
CA CYS A 40 -6.80 -30.87 11.86
C CYS A 40 -6.72 -29.96 10.60
N HIS A 41 -7.43 -30.36 9.55
CA HIS A 41 -7.54 -29.60 8.30
C HIS A 41 -8.09 -28.18 8.51
N ILE A 42 -8.96 -28.01 9.51
CA ILE A 42 -9.56 -26.71 9.85
C ILE A 42 -8.48 -25.77 10.41
N CYS A 43 -7.67 -26.25 11.35
CA CYS A 43 -6.54 -25.50 11.92
C CYS A 43 -5.54 -25.08 10.81
N ALA A 44 -5.28 -25.95 9.81
CA ALA A 44 -4.44 -25.60 8.64
C ALA A 44 -5.08 -24.54 7.72
N MET A 45 -6.40 -24.59 7.52
CA MET A 45 -7.12 -23.58 6.74
C MET A 45 -7.21 -22.24 7.45
N MET A 46 -7.39 -22.21 8.78
CA MET A 46 -7.34 -20.98 9.58
C MET A 46 -5.97 -20.30 9.47
N GLN A 47 -4.89 -21.10 9.53
CA GLN A 47 -3.54 -20.58 9.35
C GLN A 47 -3.34 -19.96 7.96
N SER A 48 -3.84 -20.62 6.92
CA SER A 48 -3.77 -20.12 5.55
C SER A 48 -4.58 -18.83 5.37
N ALA A 49 -5.79 -18.76 5.94
CA ALA A 49 -6.65 -17.58 5.91
C ALA A 49 -5.99 -16.40 6.64
N SER A 50 -5.42 -16.63 7.82
CA SER A 50 -4.70 -15.61 8.59
C SER A 50 -3.49 -15.07 7.83
N CYS A 51 -2.68 -15.95 7.24
CA CYS A 51 -1.53 -15.55 6.42
C CYS A 51 -1.94 -14.73 5.19
N ASN A 52 -3.05 -15.10 4.53
CA ASN A 52 -3.56 -14.37 3.38
C ASN A 52 -4.03 -12.96 3.76
N ILE A 53 -4.75 -12.81 4.87
CA ILE A 53 -5.18 -11.49 5.39
C ILE A 53 -3.96 -10.63 5.74
N HIS A 54 -2.97 -11.20 6.42
CA HIS A 54 -1.77 -10.47 6.84
C HIS A 54 -0.93 -10.00 5.65
N SER A 55 -0.71 -10.85 4.66
CA SER A 55 0.06 -10.50 3.46
C SER A 55 -0.62 -9.41 2.62
N LEU A 56 -1.95 -9.46 2.47
CA LEU A 56 -2.71 -8.41 1.80
C LEU A 56 -2.69 -7.09 2.58
N SER A 57 -2.79 -7.14 3.90
CA SER A 57 -2.64 -5.95 4.75
C SER A 57 -1.28 -5.28 4.56
N LEU A 58 -0.20 -6.07 4.57
CA LEU A 58 1.15 -5.57 4.38
C LEU A 58 1.31 -4.89 3.01
N LEU A 59 0.77 -5.51 1.95
CA LEU A 59 0.77 -4.92 0.60
C LEU A 59 0.07 -3.56 0.56
N VAL A 60 -1.08 -3.42 1.24
CA VAL A 60 -1.79 -2.13 1.33
C VAL A 60 -0.92 -1.08 2.05
N HIS A 61 -0.32 -1.44 3.19
CA HIS A 61 0.52 -0.51 3.96
C HIS A 61 1.73 -0.03 3.17
N ILE A 62 2.42 -0.92 2.45
CA ILE A 62 3.56 -0.54 1.60
C ILE A 62 3.11 0.42 0.50
N ASN A 63 1.99 0.13 -0.18
CA ASN A 63 1.50 0.98 -1.26
C ASN A 63 1.09 2.37 -0.77
N VAL A 64 0.40 2.45 0.39
CA VAL A 64 0.03 3.72 1.01
C VAL A 64 1.27 4.52 1.40
N LEU A 65 2.25 3.87 2.03
CA LEU A 65 3.50 4.52 2.42
C LEU A 65 4.25 5.06 1.20
N ALA A 66 4.41 4.25 0.14
CA ALA A 66 5.06 4.65 -1.10
C ALA A 66 4.32 5.81 -1.78
N PHE A 67 2.99 5.76 -1.81
CA PHE A 67 2.16 6.81 -2.41
C PHE A 67 2.28 8.16 -1.69
N ILE A 68 2.56 8.19 -0.39
CA ILE A 68 2.75 9.43 0.38
C ILE A 68 4.21 9.90 0.28
N THR A 69 5.15 8.99 0.55
CA THR A 69 6.57 9.34 0.70
C THR A 69 7.22 9.76 -0.61
N VAL A 70 6.94 9.07 -1.72
CA VAL A 70 7.56 9.36 -3.02
C VAL A 70 7.22 10.77 -3.55
N PRO A 71 5.94 11.20 -3.64
CA PRO A 71 5.65 12.55 -4.10
C PRO A 71 6.11 13.62 -3.10
N ALA A 72 6.10 13.33 -1.79
CA ALA A 72 6.59 14.26 -0.79
C ALA A 72 8.09 14.53 -0.96
N THR A 73 8.92 13.50 -1.14
CA THR A 73 10.36 13.68 -1.35
C THR A 73 10.67 14.41 -2.65
N ILE A 74 9.95 14.12 -3.74
CA ILE A 74 10.08 14.85 -5.00
C ILE A 74 9.72 16.32 -4.82
N GLY A 75 8.58 16.62 -4.18
CA GLY A 75 8.13 17.99 -3.96
C GLY A 75 9.08 18.79 -3.06
N ILE A 76 9.61 18.18 -1.99
CA ILE A 76 10.61 18.82 -1.12
C ILE A 76 11.89 19.09 -1.90
N THR A 77 12.35 18.14 -2.72
CA THR A 77 13.58 18.30 -3.50
C THR A 77 13.45 19.43 -4.53
N ASP A 78 12.31 19.50 -5.23
CA ASP A 78 12.03 20.55 -6.21
C ASP A 78 11.92 21.93 -5.55
N PHE A 79 11.24 22.01 -4.41
CA PHE A 79 11.16 23.25 -3.61
C PHE A 79 12.54 23.73 -3.16
N MET A 80 13.38 22.82 -2.64
CA MET A 80 14.72 23.15 -2.18
C MET A 80 15.64 23.55 -3.34
N ALA A 81 15.49 22.91 -4.51
CA ALA A 81 16.23 23.27 -5.72
C ALA A 81 15.86 24.67 -6.21
N GLY A 82 14.56 25.00 -6.26
CA GLY A 82 14.07 26.33 -6.61
C GLY A 82 14.55 27.39 -5.62
N TYR A 83 14.39 27.14 -4.31
CA TYR A 83 14.88 28.04 -3.27
C TYR A 83 16.39 28.26 -3.34
N CYS A 84 17.16 27.21 -3.61
CA CYS A 84 18.61 27.33 -3.79
C CYS A 84 18.94 28.21 -5.00
N PHE A 85 18.28 27.97 -6.15
CA PHE A 85 18.47 28.75 -7.36
C PHE A 85 18.15 30.24 -7.15
N ASP A 86 17.01 30.56 -6.55
CA ASP A 86 16.57 31.93 -6.28
C ASP A 86 17.49 32.71 -5.33
N ASN A 87 18.21 32.00 -4.45
CA ASN A 87 19.18 32.59 -3.54
C ASN A 87 20.61 32.61 -4.07
N THR A 88 20.87 32.07 -5.27
CA THR A 88 22.18 32.25 -5.92
C THR A 88 22.33 33.67 -6.47
N LEU A 89 23.57 34.17 -6.56
CA LEU A 89 23.89 35.46 -7.18
C LEU A 89 23.42 35.53 -8.65
N VAL A 90 23.41 34.38 -9.33
CA VAL A 90 22.88 34.20 -10.69
C VAL A 90 21.35 34.32 -10.70
N GLY A 91 20.65 33.67 -9.77
CA GLY A 91 19.19 33.76 -9.62
C GLY A 91 18.72 35.17 -9.24
N GLN A 92 19.45 35.85 -8.37
CA GLN A 92 19.20 37.25 -8.00
C GLN A 92 19.63 38.26 -9.07
N LYS A 93 20.19 37.79 -10.21
CA LYS A 93 20.73 38.62 -11.30
C LYS A 93 21.71 39.71 -10.83
N ILE A 94 22.43 39.43 -9.75
CA ILE A 94 23.47 40.33 -9.25
C ILE A 94 24.70 40.12 -10.13
N ARG A 95 25.09 41.15 -10.88
CA ARG A 95 26.32 41.11 -11.69
C ARG A 95 27.50 41.17 -10.73
N LEU A 96 28.31 40.10 -10.66
CA LEU A 96 29.68 40.21 -10.16
C LEU A 96 30.46 41.02 -11.18
N ASN A 97 30.48 42.33 -10.99
CA ASN A 97 31.32 43.21 -11.79
C ASN A 97 31.98 44.17 -10.79
N ASP A 98 33.11 43.72 -10.25
CA ASP A 98 34.21 44.63 -9.96
C ASP A 98 34.97 44.87 -11.27
#